data_AF-A0A954SNR1-F1
#
_entry.id   AF-A0A954SNR1-F1
#
_cell.length_a   1.000
_cell.length_b   1.000
_cell.length_c   1.000
_cell.angle_alpha   90.00
_cell.angle_beta   90.00
_cell.angle_gamma   90.00
#
_symmetry.space_group_name_H-M   'P 1'
#
loop_
_entity.id
_entity.type
_entity.pdbx_description
1 polymer ?
#
loop_
_entity_poly.entity_id
_entity_poly.type
_entity_poly.pdbx_seq_one_letter_code
_entity_poly.pdbx_strand_id
1 'polypeptide(L)'
;RRWVIYNGEAEASRIPPGWHGWMHHRVAEPPTQIAYTPREWERPHLPNMTGTPAAYRPKGSILTPEARPAATGDYSAWSPPGA
;
A
#
# COMPACT_ATOMS: atom_id res chain seq x y z
N ARG A 1 -9.37 25.85 12.56
CA ARG A 1 -8.60 25.48 11.34
C ARG A 1 -7.51 24.49 11.77
N ARG A 2 -7.26 23.43 10.99
CA ARG A 2 -6.28 22.35 11.29
C ARG A 2 -5.32 22.22 10.10
N TRP A 3 -4.02 22.06 10.36
CA TRP A 3 -2.99 21.87 9.32
C TRP A 3 -1.86 20.99 9.84
N VAL A 4 -0.94 20.61 8.95
CA VAL A 4 0.22 19.77 9.26
C VAL A 4 1.48 20.40 8.67
N ILE A 5 2.60 20.24 9.37
CA ILE A 5 3.94 20.50 8.84
C ILE A 5 4.62 19.14 8.73
N TYR A 6 4.99 18.75 7.51
CA TYR A 6 5.61 17.44 7.26
C TYR A 6 7.08 17.45 7.65
N ASN A 7 7.55 16.30 8.17
CA ASN A 7 8.99 16.03 8.29
C ASN A 7 9.49 15.39 6.98
N GLY A 8 10.10 16.20 6.12
CA GLY A 8 10.55 15.83 4.78
C GLY A 8 9.53 16.17 3.70
N GLU A 9 9.45 15.34 2.66
CA GLU A 9 8.58 15.58 1.50
C GLU A 9 7.10 15.73 1.90
N ALA A 10 6.47 16.80 1.44
CA ALA A 10 5.06 17.08 1.67
C ALA A 10 4.20 16.19 0.76
N GLU A 11 3.81 15.02 1.29
CA GLU A 11 2.89 14.09 0.62
C GLU A 11 1.67 13.82 1.52
N ALA A 12 0.48 14.10 1.00
CA ALA A 12 -0.81 13.98 1.67
C ALA A 12 -1.04 12.61 2.31
N SER A 13 -0.71 11.52 1.60
CA SER A 13 -0.92 10.15 2.10
C SER A 13 0.02 9.74 3.24
N ARG A 14 1.01 10.56 3.61
CA ARG A 14 1.85 10.33 4.81
C ARG A 14 1.14 10.64 6.13
N ILE A 15 -0.06 11.21 6.09
CA ILE A 15 -0.87 11.43 7.28
C ILE A 15 -1.50 10.09 7.69
N PRO A 16 -1.20 9.54 8.89
CA PRO A 16 -1.78 8.27 9.33
C PRO A 16 -3.28 8.41 9.62
N PRO A 17 -4.03 7.28 9.64
CA PRO A 17 -5.50 7.30 9.68
C PRO A 17 -6.13 8.14 10.79
N GLY A 18 -5.60 8.06 12.01
CA GLY A 18 -6.10 8.84 13.14
C GLY A 18 -5.97 10.35 12.93
N TRP A 19 -4.78 10.80 12.51
CA TRP A 19 -4.52 12.21 12.23
C TRP A 19 -5.31 12.70 11.01
N HIS A 20 -5.48 11.86 10.00
CA HIS A 20 -6.30 12.15 8.83
C HIS A 20 -7.77 12.39 9.24
N GLY A 21 -8.34 11.53 10.08
CA GLY A 21 -9.69 11.73 10.62
C GLY A 21 -9.85 13.07 11.33
N TRP A 22 -8.89 13.44 12.18
CA TRP A 22 -8.90 14.70 12.91
C TRP A 22 -8.72 15.90 11.96
N MET A 23 -7.71 15.90 11.10
CA MET A 23 -7.48 17.02 10.18
C MET A 23 -8.68 17.29 9.26
N HIS A 24 -9.35 16.23 8.81
CA HIS A 24 -10.54 16.32 7.95
C HIS A 24 -11.86 16.49 8.71
N HIS A 25 -11.82 16.85 9.99
CA HIS A 25 -13.00 17.12 10.83
C HIS A 25 -14.01 15.95 10.90
N ARG A 26 -13.54 14.71 10.68
CA ARG A 26 -14.37 13.50 10.86
C ARG A 26 -14.46 13.07 12.31
N VAL A 27 -13.45 13.42 13.10
CA VAL A 27 -13.41 13.22 14.56
C VAL A 27 -12.99 14.50 15.25
N ALA A 28 -13.59 14.76 16.42
CA ALA A 28 -13.35 15.97 17.20
C ALA A 28 -11.97 15.92 17.89
N GLU A 29 -11.67 14.79 18.53
CA GLU A 29 -10.48 14.57 19.34
C GLU A 29 -9.27 14.12 18.49
N PRO A 30 -8.06 14.66 18.74
CA PRO A 30 -6.85 14.22 18.06
C PRO A 30 -6.37 12.86 18.60
N PRO A 31 -5.55 12.11 17.83
CA PRO A 31 -5.01 10.82 18.28
C PRO A 31 -4.21 10.88 19.59
N THR A 32 -3.69 12.05 19.98
CA THR A 32 -2.97 12.24 21.26
C THR A 32 -3.88 12.21 22.49
N GLN A 33 -5.20 12.35 22.31
CA GLN A 33 -6.19 12.33 23.40
C GLN A 33 -6.99 11.03 23.43
N ILE A 34 -6.79 10.14 22.46
CA ILE A 34 -7.50 8.87 22.34
C ILE A 34 -6.52 7.74 22.63
N ALA A 35 -6.86 6.89 23.59
CA ALA A 35 -6.12 5.64 23.81
C ALA A 35 -6.47 4.64 22.69
N TYR A 36 -5.64 4.58 21.65
CA TYR A 36 -5.79 3.63 20.55
C TYR A 36 -4.83 2.45 20.70
N THR A 37 -5.38 1.23 20.62
CA THR A 37 -4.61 -0.01 20.53
C THR A 37 -4.89 -0.67 19.19
N PRO A 38 -3.87 -0.80 18.31
CA PRO A 38 -4.02 -1.50 17.04
C PRO A 38 -4.49 -2.94 17.24
N ARG A 39 -5.25 -3.46 16.28
CA ARG A 39 -5.64 -4.88 16.26
C ARG A 39 -4.50 -5.73 15.69
N GLU A 40 -4.47 -7.02 16.03
CA GLU A 40 -3.39 -7.93 15.57
C GLU A 40 -3.29 -8.05 14.04
N TRP A 41 -4.42 -7.93 13.35
CA TRP A 41 -4.47 -7.96 11.89
C TRP A 41 -4.16 -6.61 11.23
N GLU A 42 -4.03 -5.55 12.01
CA GLU A 42 -3.84 -4.20 11.48
C GLU A 42 -2.40 -4.00 11.04
N ARG A 43 -2.24 -3.53 9.81
CA ARG A 43 -0.91 -3.24 9.26
C ARG A 43 -0.47 -1.83 9.65
N PRO A 44 0.83 -1.61 9.89
CA PRO A 44 1.37 -0.26 10.03
C PRO A 44 1.04 0.61 8.82
N HIS A 45 0.81 1.89 9.08
CA HIS A 45 0.53 2.86 8.02
C HIS A 45 1.73 2.98 7.06
N LEU A 46 1.43 2.89 5.76
CA LEU A 46 2.35 3.13 4.66
C LEU A 46 1.76 4.22 3.77
N PRO A 47 2.54 5.24 3.37
CA PRO A 47 2.09 6.23 2.40
C PRO A 47 1.94 5.63 1.01
N ASN A 48 1.38 6.40 0.09
CA ASN A 48 1.23 6.03 -1.30
C ASN A 48 2.61 5.87 -1.97
N MET A 49 2.89 4.66 -2.46
CA MET A 49 4.15 4.31 -3.12
C MET A 49 4.07 4.38 -4.65
N THR A 50 2.95 4.81 -5.24
CA THR A 50 2.82 4.98 -6.70
C THR A 50 3.97 5.83 -7.25
N GLY A 51 4.56 5.38 -8.37
CA GLY A 51 5.68 6.08 -9.01
C GLY A 51 7.05 5.82 -8.36
N THR A 52 7.11 5.10 -7.25
CA THR A 52 8.38 4.72 -6.59
C THR A 52 8.80 3.29 -6.94
N PRO A 53 10.07 2.90 -6.69
CA PRO A 53 10.49 1.50 -6.80
C PRO A 53 9.64 0.54 -5.94
N ALA A 54 9.14 1.00 -4.80
CA ALA A 54 8.34 0.23 -3.85
C ALA A 54 6.84 0.12 -4.20
N ALA A 55 6.43 0.63 -5.37
CA ALA A 55 5.03 0.52 -5.82
C ALA A 55 4.56 -0.94 -5.85
N TYR A 56 3.34 -1.18 -5.37
CA TYR A 56 2.68 -2.47 -5.49
C TYR A 56 2.52 -2.84 -6.96
N ARG A 57 2.86 -4.09 -7.29
CA ARG A 57 2.70 -4.64 -8.64
C ARG A 57 1.85 -5.90 -8.54
N PRO A 58 0.71 -5.96 -9.25
CA PRO A 58 -0.14 -7.14 -9.21
C PRO A 58 0.56 -8.34 -9.85
N LYS A 59 0.13 -9.55 -9.46
CA LYS A 59 0.63 -10.79 -10.08
C LYS A 59 0.41 -10.76 -11.59
N GLY A 60 1.43 -11.13 -12.35
CA GLY A 60 1.42 -11.10 -13.81
C GLY A 60 1.70 -9.73 -14.44
N SER A 61 1.92 -8.66 -13.66
CA SER A 61 2.44 -7.42 -14.21
C SER A 61 3.83 -7.62 -14.81
N ILE A 62 4.09 -7.02 -15.97
CA ILE A 62 5.40 -7.05 -16.64
C ILE A 62 6.50 -6.35 -15.84
N LEU A 63 6.11 -5.49 -14.89
CA LEU A 63 7.04 -4.76 -14.04
C LEU A 63 7.40 -5.54 -12.77
N THR A 64 6.72 -6.66 -12.49
CA THR A 64 6.99 -7.47 -11.31
C THR A 64 8.30 -8.23 -11.51
N PRO A 65 9.23 -8.22 -10.53
CA PRO A 65 10.47 -9.00 -10.61
C PRO A 65 10.23 -10.52 -10.47
N GLU A 66 9.01 -10.91 -10.13
CA GLU A 66 8.58 -12.30 -10.03
C GLU A 66 8.54 -12.94 -11.42
N ALA A 67 8.94 -14.21 -11.51
CA ALA A 67 8.84 -14.98 -12.74
C ALA A 67 7.39 -14.93 -13.26
N ARG A 68 7.22 -14.78 -14.59
CA ARG A 68 5.91 -14.78 -15.22
C ARG A 68 5.13 -15.99 -14.71
N PRO A 69 3.93 -15.81 -14.12
CA PRO A 69 3.16 -16.95 -13.64
C PRO A 69 2.96 -17.93 -14.80
N ALA A 70 3.19 -19.21 -14.53
CA ALA A 70 2.89 -20.26 -15.48
C ALA A 70 1.44 -20.10 -15.95
N ALA A 71 1.18 -20.36 -17.24
CA ALA A 71 -0.17 -20.29 -17.77
C ALA A 71 -1.10 -21.14 -16.90
N THR A 72 -2.10 -20.54 -16.28
CA THR A 72 -3.07 -21.22 -15.40
C THR A 72 -4.17 -21.94 -16.18
N GLY A 73 -4.04 -22.02 -17.50
CA GLY A 73 -4.99 -22.76 -18.33
C GLY A 73 -4.73 -24.25 -18.25
N ASP A 74 -5.77 -25.06 -18.38
CA ASP A 74 -5.69 -26.52 -18.49
C ASP A 74 -4.94 -27.00 -19.76
N TYR A 75 -4.43 -26.06 -20.56
CA TYR A 75 -3.69 -26.32 -21.77
C TYR A 75 -2.21 -26.55 -21.47
N SER A 76 -1.73 -27.75 -21.77
CA SER A 76 -0.31 -28.06 -21.89
C SER A 76 0.11 -27.97 -23.35
N ALA A 77 1.08 -27.12 -23.66
CA ALA A 77 1.66 -27.07 -24.99
C ALA A 77 2.47 -28.34 -25.27
N TRP A 78 2.27 -28.95 -26.44
CA TRP A 78 3.08 -30.08 -26.87
C TRP A 78 4.51 -29.63 -27.21
N SER A 79 5.52 -30.29 -26.63
CA SER A 79 6.94 -30.11 -26.96
C SER A 79 7.48 -31.34 -27.68
N PRO A 80 8.06 -31.21 -28.90
CA PRO A 80 8.66 -32.33 -29.61
C PRO A 80 9.92 -32.85 -28.89
N PRO A 81 10.21 -34.15 -28.95
CA PRO A 81 11.49 -34.68 -28.47
C PRO A 81 12.66 -34.18 -29.34
N GLY A 82 13.66 -33.54 -28.73
CA GLY A 82 14.93 -33.17 -29.38
C GLY A 82 15.36 -31.70 -29.35
N ALA A 83 14.76 -30.86 -28.51
CA ALA A 83 15.21 -29.49 -28.23
C ALA A 83 16.10 -29.43 -26.97
#